data_AF-A0AAU1CRI2-F1
#
_entry.id   AF-A0AAU1CRI2-F1
#
_cell.length_a   1.000
_cell.length_b   1.000
_cell.length_c   1.000
_cell.angle_alpha   90.00
_cell.angle_beta   90.00
_cell.angle_gamma   90.00
#
_symmetry.space_group_name_H-M   'P 1'
#
loop_
_entity.id
_entity.type
_entity.pdbx_description
1 polymer ?
#
loop_
_entity_poly.entity_id
_entity_poly.type
_entity_poly.pdbx_seq_one_letter_code
_entity_poly.pdbx_strand_id
1 'polypeptide(L)'
;MGGSKNQKAKGTHNVDRQVAETIYNADTIYLASPEPSAQERAEDLFRRGERSLRDVFYESAVAHLTQCVDLGALGPSATADARFFHALAILGGKRPSMCSGSQITAALKALGPSPHTAHARFLLALVEEDRTNAWMDSPRIPGNLRLMAQQVDRSHAELICRHVPARESRVWRALNEHVEGTV
;
A
#
# COMPACT_ATOMS: atom_id res chain seq x y z
N MET A 1 97.13 9.24 -34.50
CA MET A 1 95.78 9.82 -34.73
C MET A 1 94.76 8.81 -34.22
N GLY A 2 93.82 9.28 -33.38
CA GLY A 2 92.56 8.67 -32.87
C GLY A 2 92.49 7.15 -32.61
N GLY A 3 92.15 6.60 -31.44
CA GLY A 3 91.37 7.10 -30.32
C GLY A 3 90.24 6.11 -29.98
N SER A 4 90.22 5.59 -28.74
CA SER A 4 89.06 5.01 -28.00
C SER A 4 88.36 3.75 -28.57
N LYS A 5 87.61 2.92 -27.83
CA LYS A 5 87.47 2.45 -26.43
C LYS A 5 86.29 1.44 -26.49
N ASN A 6 86.22 0.49 -25.53
CA ASN A 6 84.99 -0.13 -24.98
C ASN A 6 84.13 -1.02 -25.92
N GLN A 7 83.35 -2.01 -25.50
CA GLN A 7 83.10 -2.72 -24.24
C GLN A 7 82.26 -3.99 -24.55
N LYS A 8 82.44 -5.02 -23.71
CA LYS A 8 81.53 -6.09 -23.25
C LYS A 8 80.12 -6.23 -23.87
N ALA A 9 79.66 -7.48 -24.07
CA ALA A 9 78.77 -8.19 -23.12
C ALA A 9 78.34 -9.59 -23.59
N LYS A 10 78.36 -10.55 -22.66
CA LYS A 10 77.71 -11.87 -22.69
C LYS A 10 76.19 -11.70 -22.47
N GLY A 11 75.38 -12.55 -23.11
CA GLY A 11 73.97 -12.74 -22.79
C GLY A 11 73.55 -14.19 -22.97
N THR A 12 73.40 -14.90 -21.86
CA THR A 12 72.96 -16.29 -21.68
C THR A 12 71.45 -16.44 -21.80
N HIS A 13 70.99 -17.55 -22.36
CA HIS A 13 69.59 -18.00 -22.32
C HIS A 13 69.09 -18.17 -20.88
N ASN A 14 67.84 -17.81 -20.62
CA ASN A 14 67.07 -18.41 -19.53
C ASN A 14 65.63 -18.66 -20.00
N VAL A 15 65.22 -19.91 -19.85
CA VAL A 15 63.90 -20.45 -20.15
C VAL A 15 62.93 -19.87 -19.13
N ASP A 16 61.90 -19.19 -19.61
CA ASP A 16 60.87 -18.61 -18.76
C ASP A 16 60.15 -19.69 -17.95
N ARG A 17 60.14 -19.47 -16.64
CA ARG A 17 59.55 -20.29 -15.59
C ARG A 17 58.03 -20.28 -15.76
N GLN A 18 57.45 -21.38 -16.25
CA GLN A 18 56.00 -21.59 -16.15
C GLN A 18 55.63 -21.85 -14.69
N VAL A 19 54.97 -20.87 -14.07
CA VAL A 19 54.34 -21.01 -12.75
C VAL A 19 52.92 -21.52 -12.99
N ALA A 20 52.62 -22.73 -12.52
CA ALA A 20 51.27 -23.20 -12.41
C ALA A 20 50.59 -22.45 -11.24
N GLU A 21 49.86 -21.37 -11.55
CA GLU A 21 48.92 -20.80 -10.61
C GLU A 21 47.61 -21.57 -10.71
N THR A 22 47.39 -22.46 -9.74
CA THR A 22 46.06 -23.00 -9.49
C THR A 22 45.21 -21.88 -8.89
N ILE A 23 44.36 -21.23 -9.68
CA ILE A 23 43.38 -20.27 -9.18
C ILE A 23 42.22 -21.08 -8.59
N TYR A 24 42.25 -21.33 -7.28
CA TYR A 24 41.05 -21.66 -6.50
C TYR A 24 40.73 -20.48 -5.61
N ASN A 25 39.51 -19.95 -5.78
CA ASN A 25 38.60 -19.38 -4.78
C ASN A 25 37.79 -18.23 -5.40
N ALA A 26 36.87 -18.58 -6.29
CA ALA A 26 35.63 -17.81 -6.38
C ALA A 26 34.63 -18.44 -5.42
N ASP A 27 34.86 -18.26 -4.13
CA ASP A 27 33.78 -18.42 -3.15
C ASP A 27 32.71 -17.42 -3.57
N THR A 28 31.62 -17.93 -4.14
CA THR A 28 30.43 -17.14 -4.38
C THR A 28 29.92 -16.76 -3.00
N ILE A 29 30.24 -15.55 -2.53
CA ILE A 29 29.64 -14.98 -1.33
C ILE A 29 28.17 -14.74 -1.69
N TYR A 30 27.31 -15.72 -1.38
CA TYR A 30 25.89 -15.48 -1.26
C TYR A 30 25.73 -14.54 -0.06
N LEU A 31 25.77 -13.23 -0.33
CA LEU A 31 25.20 -12.24 0.57
C LEU A 31 23.70 -12.56 0.60
N ALA A 32 23.30 -13.47 1.48
CA ALA A 32 21.90 -13.67 1.81
C ALA A 32 21.37 -12.28 2.13
N SER A 33 20.51 -11.75 1.25
CA SER A 33 19.85 -10.48 1.53
C SER A 33 19.18 -10.67 2.88
N PRO A 34 19.45 -9.80 3.87
CA PRO A 34 18.89 -9.97 5.19
C PRO A 34 17.37 -10.11 5.05
N GLU A 35 16.79 -11.07 5.76
CA GLU A 35 15.35 -11.24 5.71
C GLU A 35 14.69 -9.92 6.07
N PRO A 36 13.67 -9.48 5.30
CA PRO A 36 13.04 -8.20 5.54
C PRO A 36 12.42 -8.21 6.93
N SER A 37 12.62 -7.11 7.66
CA SER A 37 12.04 -6.89 8.97
C SER A 37 10.51 -6.98 8.92
N ALA A 38 9.87 -7.23 10.07
CA ALA A 38 8.41 -7.27 10.16
C ALA A 38 7.76 -5.97 9.64
N GLN A 39 8.39 -4.83 9.88
CA GLN A 39 7.93 -3.54 9.39
C GLN A 39 8.05 -3.45 7.85
N GLU A 40 9.20 -3.77 7.26
CA GLU A 40 9.37 -3.76 5.80
C GLU A 40 8.40 -4.71 5.10
N ARG A 41 8.14 -5.88 5.71
CA ARG A 41 7.13 -6.82 5.22
C ARG A 41 5.72 -6.25 5.28
N ALA A 42 5.35 -5.58 6.39
CA ALA A 42 4.05 -4.95 6.51
C ALA A 42 3.87 -3.79 5.51
N GLU A 43 4.91 -2.97 5.30
CA GLU A 43 4.90 -1.89 4.30
C GLU A 43 4.82 -2.43 2.86
N ASP A 44 5.47 -3.54 2.55
CA ASP A 44 5.32 -4.22 1.26
C ASP A 44 3.91 -4.78 1.06
N LEU A 45 3.35 -5.47 2.08
CA LEU A 45 1.98 -5.98 2.04
C LEU A 45 0.96 -4.85 1.89
N PHE A 46 1.16 -3.72 2.58
CA PHE A 46 0.31 -2.55 2.44
C PHE A 46 0.33 -2.01 1.01
N ARG A 47 1.52 -1.79 0.43
CA ARG A 47 1.68 -1.33 -0.96
C ARG A 47 1.07 -2.28 -1.98
N ARG A 48 1.20 -3.60 -1.78
CA ARG A 48 0.55 -4.61 -2.63
C ARG A 48 -0.96 -4.55 -2.50
N GLY A 49 -1.48 -4.41 -1.28
CA GLY A 49 -2.89 -4.23 -0.98
C GLY A 49 -3.49 -3.01 -1.69
N GLU A 50 -2.85 -1.85 -1.54
CA GLU A 50 -3.25 -0.62 -2.23
C GLU A 50 -3.25 -0.76 -3.75
N ARG A 51 -2.20 -1.37 -4.31
CA ARG A 51 -2.11 -1.62 -5.77
C ARG A 51 -3.23 -2.53 -6.23
N SER A 52 -3.46 -3.66 -5.54
CA SER A 52 -4.57 -4.56 -5.86
C SER A 52 -5.92 -3.87 -5.79
N LEU A 53 -6.14 -3.00 -4.79
CA LEU A 53 -7.38 -2.23 -4.69
C LEU A 53 -7.54 -1.27 -5.87
N ARG A 54 -6.47 -0.52 -6.20
CA ARG A 54 -6.44 0.41 -7.35
C ARG A 54 -6.74 -0.29 -8.66
N ASP A 55 -6.27 -1.52 -8.81
CA ASP A 55 -6.47 -2.36 -10.01
C ASP A 55 -7.77 -3.18 -9.94
N VAL A 56 -8.61 -2.95 -8.91
CA VAL A 56 -9.94 -3.58 -8.75
C VAL A 56 -9.85 -5.10 -8.45
N PHE A 57 -8.67 -5.59 -8.06
CA PHE A 57 -8.44 -6.95 -7.57
C PHE A 57 -8.75 -7.08 -6.08
N TYR A 58 -10.05 -6.99 -5.75
CA TYR A 58 -10.51 -6.92 -4.35
C TYR A 58 -10.10 -8.11 -3.49
N GLU A 59 -10.15 -9.34 -4.01
CA GLU A 59 -9.75 -10.53 -3.24
C GLU A 59 -8.27 -10.50 -2.85
N SER A 60 -7.39 -10.13 -3.81
CA SER A 60 -5.97 -9.96 -3.54
C SER A 60 -5.71 -8.80 -2.58
N ALA A 61 -6.46 -7.70 -2.71
CA ALA A 61 -6.37 -6.57 -1.78
C ALA A 61 -6.72 -7.00 -0.35
N VAL A 62 -7.82 -7.72 -0.16
CA VAL A 62 -8.22 -8.27 1.15
C VAL A 62 -7.13 -9.17 1.72
N ALA A 63 -6.57 -10.08 0.92
CA ALA A 63 -5.53 -11.01 1.37
C ALA A 63 -4.27 -10.27 1.84
N HIS A 64 -3.75 -9.33 1.05
CA HIS A 64 -2.56 -8.56 1.41
C HIS A 64 -2.79 -7.66 2.63
N LEU A 65 -3.94 -6.98 2.70
CA LEU A 65 -4.25 -6.04 3.78
C LEU A 65 -4.58 -6.76 5.09
N THR A 66 -5.16 -7.95 5.04
CA THR A 66 -5.34 -8.82 6.23
C THR A 66 -3.98 -9.17 6.82
N GLN A 67 -3.06 -9.70 6.01
CA GLN A 67 -1.71 -10.04 6.47
C GLN A 67 -0.96 -8.81 7.00
N CYS A 68 -1.11 -7.66 6.34
CA CYS A 68 -0.52 -6.41 6.78
C CYS A 68 -0.98 -6.00 8.19
N VAL A 69 -2.30 -6.02 8.43
CA VAL A 69 -2.88 -5.62 9.72
C VAL A 69 -2.54 -6.63 10.81
N ASP A 70 -2.56 -7.92 10.49
CA ASP A 70 -2.26 -9.00 11.44
C ASP A 70 -0.79 -9.01 11.91
N LEU A 71 0.15 -8.56 11.05
CA LEU A 71 1.55 -8.41 11.45
C LEU A 71 1.75 -7.38 12.57
N GLY A 72 0.86 -6.38 12.69
CA GLY A 72 0.93 -5.38 13.76
C GLY A 72 2.22 -4.56 13.80
N ALA A 73 2.96 -4.50 12.69
CA ALA A 73 4.29 -3.89 12.63
C ALA A 73 4.32 -2.47 12.07
N LEU A 74 3.16 -1.93 11.67
CA LEU A 74 3.02 -0.55 11.20
C LEU A 74 2.84 0.41 12.38
N GLY A 75 3.26 1.67 12.17
CA GLY A 75 2.92 2.75 13.09
C GLY A 75 1.40 2.99 13.19
N PRO A 76 0.91 3.73 14.21
CA PRO A 76 -0.52 3.92 14.44
C PRO A 76 -1.28 4.54 13.25
N SER A 77 -0.70 5.54 12.59
CA SER A 77 -1.31 6.19 11.43
C SER A 77 -1.43 5.23 10.24
N ALA A 78 -0.34 4.59 9.85
CA ALA A 78 -0.33 3.64 8.73
C ALA A 78 -1.21 2.42 9.01
N THR A 79 -1.34 2.00 10.27
CA THR A 79 -2.30 0.94 10.67
C THR A 79 -3.75 1.39 10.46
N ALA A 80 -4.08 2.64 10.79
CA ALA A 80 -5.41 3.18 10.55
C ALA A 80 -5.74 3.25 9.06
N ASP A 81 -4.78 3.67 8.23
CA ASP A 81 -4.93 3.68 6.78
C ASP A 81 -5.09 2.24 6.24
N ALA A 82 -4.23 1.30 6.64
CA ALA A 82 -4.34 -0.10 6.24
C ALA A 82 -5.73 -0.70 6.56
N ARG A 83 -6.29 -0.37 7.72
CA ARG A 83 -7.66 -0.75 8.11
C ARG A 83 -8.74 -0.12 7.22
N PHE A 84 -8.58 1.15 6.86
CA PHE A 84 -9.46 1.83 5.92
C PHE A 84 -9.43 1.18 4.53
N PHE A 85 -8.24 0.97 3.95
CA PHE A 85 -8.08 0.28 2.68
C PHE A 85 -8.65 -1.15 2.73
N HIS A 86 -8.46 -1.84 3.86
CA HIS A 86 -9.01 -3.18 4.05
C HIS A 86 -10.54 -3.17 4.01
N ALA A 87 -11.18 -2.22 4.69
CA ALA A 87 -12.63 -2.08 4.65
C ALA A 87 -13.16 -1.80 3.23
N LEU A 88 -12.49 -0.93 2.46
CA LEU A 88 -12.83 -0.69 1.05
C LEU A 88 -12.71 -1.97 0.21
N ALA A 89 -11.65 -2.76 0.43
CA ALA A 89 -11.43 -4.02 -0.27
C ALA A 89 -12.54 -5.05 0.04
N ILE A 90 -12.97 -5.15 1.30
CA ILE A 90 -14.05 -6.05 1.73
C ILE A 90 -15.40 -5.68 1.08
N LEU A 91 -15.69 -4.37 0.97
CA LEU A 91 -16.90 -3.88 0.29
C LEU A 91 -16.88 -4.20 -1.22
N GLY A 92 -15.69 -4.35 -1.80
CA GLY A 92 -15.52 -5.01 -3.09
C GLY A 92 -16.15 -4.26 -4.26
N GLY A 93 -16.13 -2.93 -4.25
CA GLY A 93 -16.73 -2.12 -5.33
C GLY A 93 -18.25 -2.01 -5.25
N LYS A 94 -18.87 -2.45 -4.17
CA LYS A 94 -20.32 -2.45 -3.99
C LYS A 94 -20.74 -1.41 -2.97
N ARG A 95 -21.94 -0.88 -3.14
CA ARG A 95 -22.60 -0.12 -2.06
C ARG A 95 -22.94 -1.05 -0.89
N PRO A 96 -22.93 -0.55 0.36
CA PRO A 96 -23.15 -1.38 1.54
C PRO A 96 -24.46 -2.19 1.53
N SER A 97 -25.56 -1.62 1.06
CA SER A 97 -26.87 -2.31 0.94
C SER A 97 -26.89 -3.47 -0.07
N MET A 98 -25.88 -3.60 -0.94
CA MET A 98 -25.70 -4.72 -1.85
C MET A 98 -24.70 -5.77 -1.34
N CYS A 99 -24.06 -5.53 -0.21
CA CYS A 99 -23.16 -6.48 0.44
C CYS A 99 -23.96 -7.47 1.30
N SER A 100 -23.42 -8.68 1.50
CA SER A 100 -23.99 -9.59 2.50
C SER A 100 -23.80 -9.03 3.91
N GLY A 101 -24.64 -9.48 4.86
CA GLY A 101 -24.47 -9.11 6.27
C GLY A 101 -23.08 -9.45 6.81
N SER A 102 -22.51 -10.60 6.42
CA SER A 102 -21.15 -10.98 6.83
C SER A 102 -20.07 -10.07 6.25
N GLN A 103 -20.21 -9.61 5.01
CA GLN A 103 -19.29 -8.64 4.41
C GLN A 103 -19.36 -7.30 5.15
N ILE A 104 -20.56 -6.80 5.48
CA ILE A 104 -20.73 -5.57 6.25
C ILE A 104 -20.11 -5.70 7.63
N THR A 105 -20.36 -6.80 8.35
CA THR A 105 -19.74 -7.05 9.65
C THR A 105 -18.22 -7.08 9.56
N ALA A 106 -17.66 -7.71 8.52
CA ALA A 106 -16.21 -7.74 8.31
C ALA A 106 -15.63 -6.34 8.01
N ALA A 107 -16.29 -5.54 7.17
CA ALA A 107 -15.85 -4.18 6.86
C ALA A 107 -15.89 -3.27 8.11
N LEU A 108 -16.97 -3.34 8.89
CA LEU A 108 -17.10 -2.59 10.15
C LEU A 108 -16.04 -3.04 11.18
N LYS A 109 -15.76 -4.34 11.26
CA LYS A 109 -14.70 -4.89 12.12
C LYS A 109 -13.32 -4.39 11.70
N ALA A 110 -13.05 -4.30 10.39
CA ALA A 110 -11.78 -3.78 9.86
C ALA A 110 -11.58 -2.30 10.24
N LEU A 111 -12.62 -1.47 10.13
CA LEU A 111 -12.60 -0.06 10.56
C LEU A 111 -12.39 0.11 12.08
N GLY A 112 -12.94 -0.82 12.86
CA GLY A 112 -12.97 -0.76 14.31
C GLY A 112 -14.08 0.15 14.86
N PRO A 113 -14.36 0.10 16.17
CA PRO A 113 -15.50 0.79 16.79
C PRO A 113 -15.35 2.32 16.87
N SER A 114 -14.12 2.84 16.80
CA SER A 114 -13.85 4.28 16.84
C SER A 114 -12.63 4.59 15.97
N PRO A 115 -12.82 4.81 14.66
CA PRO A 115 -11.72 5.10 13.76
C PRO A 115 -11.09 6.46 14.08
N HIS A 116 -9.75 6.53 14.07
CA HIS A 116 -9.02 7.74 14.43
C HIS A 116 -8.88 8.75 13.28
N THR A 117 -8.99 8.30 12.03
CA THR A 117 -8.87 9.16 10.84
C THR A 117 -10.23 9.67 10.37
N ALA A 118 -10.25 10.85 9.73
CA ALA A 118 -11.49 11.44 9.21
C ALA A 118 -12.13 10.56 8.12
N HIS A 119 -11.34 10.06 7.18
CA HIS A 119 -11.82 9.19 6.09
C HIS A 119 -12.42 7.88 6.60
N ALA A 120 -11.86 7.27 7.65
CA ALA A 120 -12.37 6.02 8.20
C ALA A 120 -13.66 6.24 9.00
N ARG A 121 -13.75 7.35 9.75
CA ARG A 121 -15.00 7.77 10.42
C ARG A 121 -16.11 8.04 9.41
N PHE A 122 -15.77 8.71 8.30
CA PHE A 122 -16.74 8.97 7.24
C PHE A 122 -17.21 7.67 6.57
N LEU A 123 -16.28 6.77 6.20
CA LEU A 123 -16.64 5.46 5.63
C LEU A 123 -17.52 4.64 6.57
N LEU A 124 -17.23 4.65 7.88
CA LEU A 124 -18.07 4.00 8.89
C LEU A 124 -19.50 4.54 8.84
N ALA A 125 -19.66 5.86 8.89
CA ALA A 125 -20.98 6.50 8.88
C ALA A 125 -21.75 6.23 7.57
N LEU A 126 -21.05 6.20 6.43
CA LEU A 126 -21.62 5.83 5.13
C LEU A 126 -22.15 4.40 5.11
N VAL A 127 -21.37 3.45 5.64
CA VAL A 127 -21.78 2.05 5.74
C VAL A 127 -23.00 1.90 6.63
N GLU A 128 -23.06 2.63 7.75
CA GLU A 128 -24.19 2.60 8.66
C GLU A 128 -25.46 3.23 8.09
N GLU A 129 -25.36 4.37 7.40
CA GLU A 129 -26.52 5.01 6.78
C GLU A 129 -27.07 4.18 5.61
N ASP A 130 -26.21 3.62 4.77
CA ASP A 130 -26.66 2.83 3.61
C ASP A 130 -27.21 1.46 4.02
N ARG A 131 -26.61 0.76 5.01
CA ARG A 131 -27.11 -0.55 5.46
C ARG A 131 -28.48 -0.47 6.15
N THR A 132 -28.79 0.67 6.76
CA THR A 132 -30.07 0.92 7.45
C THR A 132 -31.09 1.58 6.56
N ASN A 133 -30.72 1.97 5.33
CA ASN A 133 -31.55 2.76 4.43
C ASN A 133 -32.04 4.08 5.04
N ALA A 134 -31.41 4.57 6.10
CA ALA A 134 -31.79 5.81 6.79
C ALA A 134 -31.76 7.04 5.86
N TRP A 135 -31.06 6.91 4.72
CA TRP A 135 -31.04 7.96 3.72
C TRP A 135 -32.35 8.17 2.95
N MET A 136 -33.23 7.17 2.95
CA MET A 136 -34.54 7.25 2.30
C MET A 136 -35.57 8.03 3.12
N ASP A 137 -35.38 8.14 4.44
CA ASP A 137 -36.36 8.73 5.35
C ASP A 137 -36.39 10.28 5.31
N SER A 138 -35.37 10.90 4.72
CA SER A 138 -35.30 12.36 4.61
C SER A 138 -34.50 12.79 3.38
N PRO A 139 -34.93 13.83 2.64
CA PRO A 139 -34.16 14.37 1.52
C PRO A 139 -32.96 15.23 1.96
N ARG A 140 -32.83 15.58 3.25
CA ARG A 140 -31.76 16.47 3.74
C ARG A 140 -30.55 15.68 4.26
N ILE A 141 -29.35 16.05 3.83
CA ILE A 141 -28.09 15.47 4.34
C ILE A 141 -27.95 15.88 5.82
N PRO A 142 -27.75 14.93 6.74
CA PRO A 142 -27.44 15.25 8.14
C PRO A 142 -26.22 16.19 8.24
N GLY A 143 -26.35 17.29 9.00
CA GLY A 143 -25.32 18.34 9.05
C GLY A 143 -23.96 17.82 9.53
N ASN A 144 -23.95 16.85 10.44
CA ASN A 144 -22.75 16.17 10.90
C ASN A 144 -22.02 15.43 9.77
N LEU A 145 -22.73 14.78 8.84
CA LEU A 145 -22.12 14.06 7.72
C LEU A 145 -21.54 15.01 6.69
N ARG A 146 -22.21 16.15 6.42
CA ARG A 146 -21.66 17.20 5.57
C ARG A 146 -20.34 17.74 6.13
N LEU A 147 -20.28 18.02 7.43
CA LEU A 147 -19.06 18.46 8.10
C LEU A 147 -17.96 17.39 8.07
N MET A 148 -18.32 16.11 8.25
CA MET A 148 -17.34 15.02 8.14
C MET A 148 -16.78 14.89 6.72
N ALA A 149 -17.63 15.01 5.69
CA ALA A 149 -17.19 14.95 4.29
C ALA A 149 -16.12 16.02 3.98
N GLN A 150 -16.29 17.24 4.50
CA GLN A 150 -15.32 18.34 4.35
C GLN A 150 -13.99 18.10 5.09
N GLN A 151 -13.95 17.19 6.07
CA GLN A 151 -12.74 16.82 6.80
C GLN A 151 -11.99 15.66 6.13
N VAL A 152 -12.60 14.98 5.16
CA VAL A 152 -11.94 13.93 4.38
C VAL A 152 -11.08 14.62 3.33
N ASP A 153 -9.79 14.31 3.29
CA ASP A 153 -8.95 14.82 2.22
C ASP A 153 -9.41 14.28 0.86
N ARG A 154 -9.16 15.08 -0.18
CA ARG A 154 -9.60 14.78 -1.55
C ARG A 154 -9.19 13.39 -2.04
N SER A 155 -7.97 12.95 -1.74
CA SER A 155 -7.48 11.64 -2.20
C SER A 155 -8.28 10.47 -1.60
N HIS A 156 -8.59 10.52 -0.30
CA HIS A 156 -9.43 9.50 0.33
C HIS A 156 -10.90 9.62 -0.08
N ALA A 157 -11.40 10.84 -0.33
CA ALA A 157 -12.74 11.03 -0.87
C ALA A 157 -12.89 10.37 -2.25
N GLU A 158 -11.93 10.58 -3.16
CA GLU A 158 -11.90 9.94 -4.48
C GLU A 158 -11.86 8.40 -4.37
N LEU A 159 -11.08 7.85 -3.43
CA LEU A 159 -11.05 6.41 -3.15
C LEU A 159 -12.41 5.86 -2.69
N ILE A 160 -13.08 6.55 -1.76
CA ILE A 160 -14.41 6.15 -1.28
C ILE A 160 -15.41 6.17 -2.43
N CYS A 161 -15.45 7.26 -3.22
CA CYS A 161 -16.35 7.36 -4.37
C CYS A 161 -16.10 6.28 -5.43
N ARG A 162 -14.84 5.89 -5.63
CA ARG A 162 -14.44 4.85 -6.59
C ARG A 162 -14.83 3.45 -6.13
N HIS A 163 -14.57 3.11 -4.87
CA HIS A 163 -14.70 1.73 -4.36
C HIS A 163 -16.00 1.44 -3.63
N VAL A 164 -16.79 2.47 -3.30
CA VAL A 164 -18.11 2.33 -2.69
C VAL A 164 -19.09 3.21 -3.47
N PRO A 165 -19.51 2.81 -4.68
CA PRO A 165 -20.32 3.65 -5.53
C PRO A 165 -21.78 3.71 -5.02
N ALA A 166 -22.24 4.88 -4.57
CA ALA A 166 -23.65 5.12 -4.26
C ALA A 166 -24.10 6.53 -4.71
N ARG A 167 -24.05 6.77 -6.03
CA ARG A 167 -24.35 8.08 -6.66
C ARG A 167 -25.72 8.65 -6.29
N GLU A 168 -26.70 7.80 -6.01
CA GLU A 168 -28.05 8.22 -5.66
C GLU A 168 -28.16 8.73 -4.22
N SER A 169 -27.28 8.25 -3.34
CA SER A 169 -27.27 8.63 -1.93
C SER A 169 -26.81 10.06 -1.77
N ARG A 170 -27.62 10.87 -1.08
CA ARG A 170 -27.32 12.29 -0.80
C ARG A 170 -26.03 12.49 -0.01
N VAL A 171 -25.63 11.51 0.81
CA VAL A 171 -24.38 11.55 1.58
C VAL A 171 -23.17 11.47 0.66
N TRP A 172 -23.29 10.70 -0.42
CA TRP A 172 -22.28 10.64 -1.49
C TRP A 172 -22.24 11.92 -2.31
N ARG A 173 -23.37 12.64 -2.45
CA ARG A 173 -23.35 13.96 -3.09
C ARG A 173 -22.49 14.95 -2.31
N ALA A 174 -22.52 14.95 -0.97
CA ALA A 174 -21.63 15.79 -0.17
C ALA A 174 -20.14 15.50 -0.42
N LEU A 175 -19.80 14.21 -0.59
CA LEU A 175 -18.43 13.81 -0.90
C LEU A 175 -18.05 14.16 -2.34
N ASN A 176 -18.94 13.96 -3.31
CA ASN A 176 -18.73 14.35 -4.71
C ASN A 176 -18.60 15.87 -4.86
N GLU A 177 -19.45 16.65 -4.19
CA GLU A 177 -19.37 18.12 -4.14
C GLU A 177 -17.99 18.58 -3.64
N HIS A 178 -17.47 17.94 -2.60
CA HIS A 178 -16.13 18.20 -2.09
C HIS A 178 -15.02 17.84 -3.11
N VAL A 179 -15.11 16.68 -3.77
CA VAL A 179 -14.14 16.26 -4.80
C VAL A 179 -14.18 17.18 -6.02
N GLU A 180 -15.36 17.66 -6.41
CA GLU A 180 -15.58 18.57 -7.53
C GLU A 180 -15.22 20.03 -7.19
N GLY A 181 -14.96 20.34 -5.91
CA GLY A 181 -14.59 21.69 -5.45
C GLY A 181 -15.75 22.68 -5.45
N THR A 182 -16.99 22.19 -5.33
CA THR A 182 -18.21 23.02 -5.35
C THR A 182 -18.66 23.47 -3.96
N VAL A 183 -17.98 23.02 -2.89
CA VAL A 183 -18.24 23.39 -1.49
C VAL A 183 -16.94 23.49 -0.70
#